data_AF-A0A392SWW0-F1
#
_entry.id   AF-A0A392SWW0-F1
#
_cell.length_a   1.000
_cell.length_b   1.000
_cell.length_c   1.000
_cell.angle_alpha   90.00
_cell.angle_beta   90.00
_cell.angle_gamma   90.00
#
_symmetry.space_group_name_H-M   'P 1'
#
loop_
_entity.id
_entity.type
_entity.pdbx_description
1 polymer ?
#
loop_
_entity_poly.entity_id
_entity_poly.type
_entity_poly.pdbx_seq_one_letter_code
_entity_poly.pdbx_strand_id
1 'polypeptide(L)'
;ANVVADALSRKSLHMSSLMEKELELIEEFRDLSLVCEVTPRSVRLGMLKLTNPFLEEVKECQKRDQKLMEKLVLIKEGKEVDFRVDENGVVRYRGR
;
A
#
# COMPACT_ATOMS: atom_id res chain seq x y z
N ALA A 1 5.63 -12.14 -47.00
CA ALA A 1 6.07 -12.91 -45.81
C ALA A 1 6.09 -12.06 -44.52
N ASN A 2 6.62 -10.83 -44.54
CA ASN A 2 6.83 -10.04 -43.31
C ASN A 2 5.56 -9.54 -42.59
N VAL A 3 4.46 -9.28 -43.31
CA VAL A 3 3.21 -8.76 -42.70
C VAL A 3 2.61 -9.75 -41.69
N VAL A 4 2.70 -11.05 -41.99
CA VAL A 4 2.21 -12.11 -41.09
C VAL A 4 3.11 -12.26 -39.87
N ALA A 5 4.44 -12.24 -40.07
CA ALA A 5 5.40 -12.30 -38.97
C ALA A 5 5.26 -11.09 -38.02
N ASP A 6 5.08 -9.90 -38.58
CA ASP A 6 4.87 -8.65 -37.85
C ASP A 6 3.55 -8.64 -37.07
N ALA A 7 2.45 -9.12 -37.67
CA ALA A 7 1.17 -9.29 -36.97
C ALA A 7 1.26 -10.30 -35.81
N LEU A 8 1.95 -11.43 -36.02
CA LEU A 8 2.14 -12.45 -35.00
C LEU A 8 3.03 -11.93 -33.84
N SER A 9 4.09 -11.19 -34.17
CA SER A 9 5.00 -10.59 -33.19
C SER A 9 4.28 -9.55 -32.34
N ARG A 10 3.44 -8.69 -32.94
CA ARG A 10 2.58 -7.77 -32.19
C ARG A 10 1.64 -8.51 -31.24
N LYS A 11 0.97 -9.56 -31.70
CA LYS A 11 0.08 -10.37 -30.86
C LYS A 11 0.83 -10.97 -29.67
N SER A 12 2.04 -11.50 -29.90
CA SER A 12 2.89 -12.03 -28.83
C SER A 12 3.28 -10.96 -27.82
N LEU A 13 3.71 -9.77 -28.28
CA LEU A 13 4.07 -8.66 -27.39
C LEU A 13 2.87 -8.15 -26.58
N HIS A 14 1.69 -8.08 -27.19
CA HIS A 14 0.45 -7.73 -26.48
C HIS A 14 0.09 -8.78 -25.43
N MET A 15 0.25 -10.08 -25.73
CA MET A 15 0.06 -11.14 -24.75
C MET A 15 1.08 -11.04 -23.61
N SER A 16 2.36 -10.80 -23.89
CA SER A 16 3.38 -10.59 -22.85
C SER A 16 3.04 -9.43 -21.92
N SER A 17 2.60 -8.29 -22.47
CA SER A 17 2.20 -7.14 -21.67
C SER A 17 0.93 -7.40 -20.84
N LEU A 18 -0.02 -8.19 -21.34
CA LEU A 18 -1.20 -8.60 -20.57
C LEU A 18 -0.82 -9.55 -19.43
N MET A 19 0.06 -10.52 -19.69
CA MET A 19 0.53 -11.48 -18.68
C MET A 19 1.31 -10.81 -17.56
N GLU A 20 2.16 -9.81 -17.88
CA GLU A 20 2.87 -9.01 -16.87
C GLU A 20 1.90 -8.30 -15.93
N LYS A 21 0.83 -7.67 -16.46
CA LYS A 21 -0.20 -7.01 -15.66
C LYS A 21 -1.04 -7.98 -14.85
N GLU A 22 -1.37 -9.15 -15.40
CA GLU A 22 -2.08 -10.20 -14.67
C GLU A 22 -1.24 -10.74 -13.51
N LEU A 23 0.08 -10.88 -13.69
CA LEU A 23 0.99 -11.31 -12.63
C LEU A 23 1.08 -10.29 -11.49
N GLU A 24 1.24 -9.00 -11.80
CA GLU A 24 1.24 -7.91 -10.80
C GLU A 24 -0.04 -7.94 -9.97
N LEU A 25 -1.20 -8.10 -10.63
CA LEU A 25 -2.48 -8.23 -9.96
C LEU A 25 -2.52 -9.47 -9.06
N ILE A 26 -2.06 -10.63 -9.54
CA ILE A 26 -2.00 -11.86 -8.72
C ILE A 26 -1.12 -11.69 -7.48
N GLU A 27 0.00 -10.98 -7.59
CA GLU A 27 0.87 -10.68 -6.45
C GLU A 27 0.16 -9.78 -5.42
N GLU A 28 -0.46 -8.69 -5.85
CA GLU A 28 -1.26 -7.84 -4.95
C GLU A 28 -2.40 -8.63 -4.27
N PHE A 29 -3.05 -9.53 -5.01
CA PHE A 29 -4.11 -10.39 -4.48
C PHE A 29 -3.59 -11.45 -3.50
N ARG A 30 -2.33 -11.90 -3.62
CA ARG A 30 -1.71 -12.84 -2.67
C ARG A 30 -1.37 -12.18 -1.34
N ASP A 31 -0.95 -10.92 -1.38
CA ASP A 31 -0.62 -10.16 -0.17
C ASP A 31 -1.87 -9.77 0.64
N LEU A 32 -3.00 -9.66 -0.05
CA LEU A 32 -4.30 -9.54 0.59
C LEU A 32 -4.72 -10.91 1.15
N SER A 33 -4.89 -11.02 2.47
CA SER A 33 -5.42 -12.25 3.12
C SER A 33 -6.91 -12.44 2.81
N LEU A 34 -7.21 -12.75 1.56
CA LEU A 34 -8.56 -12.89 1.02
C LEU A 34 -9.07 -14.31 1.18
N VAL A 35 -10.33 -14.42 1.63
CA VAL A 35 -11.14 -15.63 1.50
C VAL A 35 -11.76 -15.63 0.11
N CYS A 36 -11.57 -16.71 -0.65
CA CYS A 36 -12.13 -16.89 -1.98
C CYS A 36 -13.18 -18.00 -1.97
N GLU A 37 -14.37 -17.71 -2.48
CA GLU A 37 -15.45 -18.67 -2.70
C GLU A 37 -15.82 -18.67 -4.19
N VAL A 38 -15.65 -19.81 -4.86
CA VAL A 38 -15.99 -19.98 -6.27
C VAL A 38 -17.33 -20.69 -6.39
N THR A 39 -18.25 -20.10 -7.14
CA THR A 39 -19.53 -20.69 -7.52
C THR A 39 -19.56 -20.92 -9.04
N PRO A 40 -20.47 -21.76 -9.57
CA PRO A 40 -20.56 -22.00 -11.01
C PRO A 40 -20.82 -20.76 -11.87
N ARG A 41 -21.27 -19.64 -11.27
CA ARG A 41 -21.61 -18.40 -11.99
C ARG A 41 -20.78 -17.19 -11.57
N SER A 42 -19.99 -17.28 -10.51
CA SER A 42 -19.25 -16.13 -9.96
C SER A 42 -18.13 -16.53 -9.01
N VAL A 43 -17.24 -15.58 -8.74
CA VAL A 43 -16.23 -15.68 -7.68
C VAL A 43 -16.53 -14.59 -6.65
N ARG A 44 -16.48 -14.94 -5.36
CA ARG A 44 -16.64 -14.01 -4.24
C ARG A 44 -15.33 -13.94 -3.49
N LEU A 45 -14.90 -12.72 -3.18
CA LEU A 45 -13.70 -12.44 -2.40
C LEU A 45 -14.11 -11.68 -1.14
N GLY A 46 -13.57 -12.06 0.01
CA GLY A 46 -13.84 -11.41 1.30
C GLY A 46 -12.56 -11.21 2.09
N MET A 47 -12.45 -10.09 2.81
CA MET A 47 -11.30 -9.78 3.65
C MET A 47 -11.77 -9.37 5.04
N LEU A 48 -11.27 -10.03 6.08
CA LEU A 48 -11.47 -9.56 7.45
C LEU A 48 -10.28 -8.69 7.86
N LYS A 49 -10.51 -7.39 8.04
CA LYS A 49 -9.50 -6.46 8.54
C LYS A 49 -9.82 -6.09 9.98
N LEU A 50 -8.99 -6.54 10.92
CA LEU A 50 -9.04 -6.05 12.30
C LEU A 50 -8.34 -4.68 12.36
N THR A 51 -9.11 -3.62 12.58
CA THR A 51 -8.57 -2.27 12.78
C THR A 51 -8.64 -1.91 14.25
N ASN A 52 -7.50 -1.52 14.83
CA ASN A 52 -7.46 -0.95 16.18
C ASN A 52 -7.51 0.59 16.08
N PRO A 53 -8.53 1.27 16.63
CA PRO A 53 -8.64 2.73 16.53
C PRO A 53 -7.56 3.48 17.34
N PHE A 54 -6.82 2.77 18.20
CA PHE A 54 -5.81 3.35 19.08
C PHE A 54 -4.79 4.22 18.33
N LEU A 55 -4.31 3.79 17.16
CA LEU A 55 -3.35 4.59 16.40
C LEU A 55 -3.95 5.89 15.86
N GLU A 56 -5.22 5.87 15.44
CA GLU A 56 -5.90 7.10 15.01
C GLU A 56 -6.17 8.03 16.19
N GLU A 57 -6.56 7.48 17.35
CA GLU A 57 -6.73 8.26 18.56
C GLU A 57 -5.41 8.92 19.01
N VAL A 58 -4.29 8.19 18.94
CA VAL A 58 -2.95 8.74 19.20
C VAL A 58 -2.67 9.89 18.25
N LYS A 59 -2.89 9.75 16.92
CA LYS A 59 -2.68 10.84 15.96
C LYS A 59 -3.50 12.08 16.31
N GLU A 60 -4.77 11.90 16.62
CA GLU A 60 -5.66 13.02 16.98
C GLU A 60 -5.26 13.70 18.28
N CYS A 61 -4.79 12.94 19.28
CA CYS A 61 -4.22 13.50 20.49
C CYS A 61 -2.91 14.26 20.22
N GLN A 62 -2.02 13.71 19.39
CA GLN A 62 -0.75 14.34 19.00
C GLN A 62 -0.95 15.67 18.28
N LYS A 63 -1.92 15.76 17.37
CA LYS A 63 -2.28 17.02 16.66
C LYS A 63 -2.73 18.12 17.62
N ARG A 64 -3.32 17.76 18.76
CA ARG A 64 -3.80 18.68 19.78
C ARG A 64 -2.73 19.07 20.81
N ASP A 65 -1.62 18.33 20.87
CA ASP A 65 -0.50 18.63 21.77
C ASP A 65 0.41 19.71 21.17
N GLN A 66 0.35 20.92 21.73
CA GLN A 66 1.14 22.06 21.27
C GLN A 66 2.65 21.82 21.34
N LYS A 67 3.16 21.17 22.40
CA LYS A 67 4.59 20.90 22.56
C LYS A 67 5.07 19.89 21.51
N LEU A 68 4.22 18.93 21.17
CA LEU A 68 4.54 17.97 20.14
C LEU A 68 4.52 18.60 18.75
N MET A 69 3.60 19.53 18.49
CA MET A 69 3.56 20.29 17.23
C MET A 69 4.80 21.18 17.05
N GLU A 70 5.31 21.80 18.12
CA GLU A 70 6.59 22.52 18.11
C GLU A 70 7.76 21.61 17.71
N LYS A 71 7.84 20.41 18.30
CA LYS A 71 8.85 19.40 17.90
C LYS A 71 8.69 18.98 16.44
N LEU A 72 7.46 18.90 15.94
CA LEU A 72 7.20 18.57 14.53
C LEU A 72 7.76 19.64 13.58
N VAL A 73 7.74 20.92 13.98
CA VAL A 73 8.42 21.99 13.24
C VAL A 73 9.94 21.79 13.27
N LEU A 74 10.52 21.48 14.43
CA LEU A 74 11.96 21.24 14.57
C LEU A 74 12.44 20.00 13.78
N ILE A 75 11.60 18.96 13.67
CA ILE A 75 11.84 17.81 12.80
C ILE A 75 11.92 18.26 11.33
N LYS A 76 10.98 19.10 10.87
CA LYS A 76 10.97 19.63 9.49
C LYS A 76 12.20 20.50 9.20
N GLU A 77 12.71 21.20 10.21
CA GLU A 77 13.96 21.97 10.12
C GLU A 77 15.23 21.12 10.23
N GLY A 78 15.10 19.80 10.48
CA GLY A 78 16.23 18.88 10.63
C GLY A 78 17.02 19.07 11.94
N LYS A 79 16.47 19.80 12.92
CA LYS A 79 17.13 20.10 14.21
C LYS A 79 16.83 19.07 15.29
N GLU A 80 15.80 18.26 15.10
CA GLU A 80 15.35 17.25 16.06
C GLU A 80 15.76 15.85 15.61
N VAL A 81 16.61 15.18 16.39
CA VAL A 81 17.13 13.83 16.07
C VAL A 81 16.45 12.72 16.85
N ASP A 82 15.89 13.07 18.02
CA ASP A 82 15.29 12.11 18.93
C ASP A 82 13.84 11.79 18.57
N PHE A 83 13.11 12.73 17.95
CA PHE A 83 11.73 12.51 17.50
C PHE A 83 11.67 12.28 15.99
N ARG A 84 10.84 11.34 15.55
CA ARG A 84 10.61 11.05 14.12
C ARG A 84 9.15 10.69 13.86
N VAL A 85 8.68 11.00 12.66
CA VAL A 85 7.37 10.51 12.19
C VAL A 85 7.58 9.14 11.55
N ASP A 86 6.79 8.16 11.97
CA ASP A 86 6.84 6.81 11.41
C ASP A 86 5.98 6.64 10.15
N GLU A 87 5.97 5.44 9.57
CA GLU A 87 5.18 5.10 8.38
C GLU A 87 3.66 5.25 8.60
N ASN A 88 3.21 5.16 9.86
CA ASN A 88 1.82 5.37 10.20
C ASN A 88 1.47 6.85 10.32
N GLY A 89 2.44 7.77 10.30
CA GLY A 89 2.23 9.20 10.50
C GLY A 89 2.15 9.62 11.96
N VAL A 90 2.66 8.80 12.88
CA VAL A 90 2.71 9.07 14.33
C VAL A 90 4.11 9.55 14.72
N VAL A 91 4.18 10.59 15.56
CA VAL A 91 5.45 11.05 16.13
C VAL A 91 5.91 10.08 17.21
N ARG A 92 7.13 9.56 17.10
CA ARG A 92 7.78 8.61 18.02
C ARG A 92 9.07 9.16 18.58
N TYR A 93 9.39 8.79 19.82
CA TYR A 93 10.64 9.18 20.48
C TYR A 93 11.62 8.01 20.45
N ARG A 94 12.74 8.16 19.75
CA ARG A 94 13.78 7.14 19.58
C ARG A 94 13.21 5.77 19.14
N GLY A 95 12.22 5.81 18.26
CA GLY A 95 11.55 4.61 17.73
C GLY A 95 10.51 3.98 18.66
N ARG A 96 10.12 4.65 19.75
CA ARG A 96 9.06 4.20 20.67
C ARG A 96 7.81 5.05 20.48
#